data_AF-A0ABD6PSN0-F1
#
_entry.id   AF-A0ABD6PSN0-F1
#
_cell.length_a   1.000
_cell.length_b   1.000
_cell.length_c   1.000
_cell.angle_alpha   90.00
_cell.angle_beta   90.00
_cell.angle_gamma   90.00
#
_symmetry.space_group_name_H-M   'P 1'
#
loop_
_entity.id
_entity.type
_entity.pdbx_description
1 polymer ?
#
loop_
_entity_poly.entity_id
_entity_poly.type
_entity_poly.pdbx_seq_one_letter_code
_entity_poly.pdbx_strand_id
1 'polypeptide(L)'
;MTALRPILLLLTALSLPTAFAADAALMSKGQKIYETNCAACHGKKGEGRGAMFPPLFQSDYINKKPQVLLQSMTKGINGPIKVNGKSYNGFMPSTAINDADVAAVATYIMNAFNNGGGTITETDVKKSHGKK
;
A
#
# COMPACT_ATOMS: atom_id res chain seq x y z
N MET A 1 -56.75 14.98 36.74
CA MET A 1 -56.66 14.52 35.35
C MET A 1 -55.27 14.84 34.82
N THR A 2 -54.28 14.00 35.13
CA THR A 2 -52.89 14.15 34.70
C THR A 2 -52.65 13.24 33.49
N ALA A 3 -52.59 13.83 32.30
CA ALA A 3 -52.22 13.11 31.08
C ALA A 3 -50.69 13.01 31.00
N LEU A 4 -50.15 11.81 31.23
CA LEU A 4 -48.76 11.47 30.92
C LEU A 4 -48.58 11.48 29.39
N ARG A 5 -47.65 12.30 28.89
CA ARG A 5 -47.18 12.23 27.51
C ARG A 5 -46.00 11.26 27.44
N PRO A 6 -46.05 10.20 26.61
CA PRO A 6 -44.91 9.31 26.45
C PRO A 6 -43.83 10.02 25.63
N ILE A 7 -42.65 10.18 26.22
CA ILE A 7 -41.45 10.64 25.52
C ILE A 7 -41.00 9.48 24.65
N LEU A 8 -41.31 9.55 23.35
CA LEU A 8 -40.83 8.64 22.34
C LEU A 8 -39.33 8.92 22.12
N LEU A 9 -38.47 8.15 22.79
CA LEU A 9 -37.03 8.10 22.54
C LEU A 9 -36.80 7.50 21.14
N LEU A 10 -36.62 8.37 20.16
CA LEU A 10 -36.12 8.01 18.83
C LEU A 10 -34.66 7.53 18.97
N LEU A 11 -34.49 6.21 19.04
CA LEU A 11 -33.21 5.53 18.87
C LEU A 11 -32.77 5.67 17.40
N THR A 12 -32.07 6.76 17.08
CA THR A 12 -31.36 6.85 15.81
C THR A 12 -30.17 5.90 15.86
N ALA A 13 -30.30 4.75 15.19
CA ALA A 13 -29.19 3.82 14.98
C ALA A 13 -28.10 4.53 14.16
N LEU A 14 -27.00 4.90 14.84
CA LEU A 14 -25.82 5.47 14.22
C LEU A 14 -25.06 4.33 13.53
N SER A 15 -25.30 4.12 12.24
CA SER A 15 -24.51 3.20 11.41
C SER A 15 -23.10 3.78 11.25
N LEU A 16 -22.12 3.21 11.96
CA LEU A 16 -20.72 3.59 11.77
C LEU A 16 -20.25 3.26 10.35
N PRO A 17 -19.45 4.14 9.72
CA PRO A 17 -18.96 3.92 8.37
C PRO A 17 -18.00 2.73 8.34
N THR A 18 -18.41 1.67 7.65
CA THR A 18 -17.66 0.42 7.41
C THR A 18 -16.34 0.63 6.65
N ALA A 19 -16.15 1.77 5.99
CA ALA A 19 -14.98 2.08 5.18
C ALA A 19 -13.68 2.18 6.01
N PHE A 20 -13.70 2.83 7.17
CA PHE A 20 -12.49 3.01 8.00
C PHE A 20 -11.93 1.70 8.55
N ALA A 21 -12.81 0.75 8.90
CA ALA A 21 -12.38 -0.56 9.41
C ALA A 21 -11.74 -1.41 8.30
N ALA A 22 -12.27 -1.33 7.08
CA ALA A 22 -11.72 -2.03 5.92
C ALA A 22 -10.31 -1.51 5.56
N ASP A 23 -10.10 -0.19 5.61
CA ASP A 23 -8.79 0.42 5.35
C ASP A 23 -7.76 0.05 6.42
N ALA A 24 -8.15 0.00 7.69
CA ALA A 24 -7.26 -0.41 8.79
C ALA A 24 -6.83 -1.88 8.67
N ALA A 25 -7.76 -2.79 8.33
CA ALA A 25 -7.45 -4.20 8.12
C ALA A 25 -6.51 -4.40 6.91
N LEU A 26 -6.75 -3.66 5.82
CA LEU A 26 -5.90 -3.70 4.63
C LEU A 26 -4.49 -3.19 4.93
N MET A 27 -4.36 -2.08 5.65
CA MET A 27 -3.07 -1.53 6.09
C MET A 27 -2.33 -2.50 7.01
N SER A 28 -3.00 -3.12 7.98
CA SER A 28 -2.39 -4.11 8.87
C SER A 28 -1.89 -5.34 8.11
N LYS A 29 -2.69 -5.84 7.17
CA LYS A 29 -2.28 -6.94 6.29
C LYS A 29 -1.06 -6.56 5.45
N GLY A 30 -1.10 -5.40 4.81
CA GLY A 30 -0.01 -4.87 3.99
C GLY A 30 1.30 -4.69 4.77
N GLN A 31 1.22 -4.21 6.01
CA GLN A 31 2.37 -4.09 6.90
C GLN A 31 3.03 -5.44 7.17
N LYS A 32 2.25 -6.47 7.53
CA LYS A 32 2.79 -7.82 7.80
C LYS A 32 3.48 -8.41 6.58
N ILE A 33 2.90 -8.21 5.40
CA ILE A 33 3.51 -8.62 4.13
C ILE A 33 4.81 -7.86 3.89
N TYR A 34 4.83 -6.54 4.11
CA TYR A 34 6.02 -5.71 3.97
C TYR A 34 7.17 -6.18 4.87
N GLU A 35 6.87 -6.40 6.15
CA GLU A 35 7.86 -6.86 7.14
C GLU A 35 8.46 -8.21 6.76
N THR A 36 7.64 -9.12 6.22
CA THR A 36 8.05 -10.47 5.85
C THR A 36 8.85 -10.51 4.53
N ASN A 37 8.43 -9.72 3.53
CA ASN A 37 8.91 -9.89 2.15
C ASN A 37 9.78 -8.74 1.65
N CYS A 38 9.68 -7.55 2.22
CA CYS A 38 10.26 -6.33 1.63
C CYS A 38 11.32 -5.69 2.53
N ALA A 39 11.11 -5.70 3.85
CA ALA A 39 11.91 -4.96 4.81
C ALA A 39 13.37 -5.41 4.92
N ALA A 40 13.69 -6.66 4.55
CA ALA A 40 15.07 -7.16 4.56
C ALA A 40 15.99 -6.36 3.62
N CYS A 41 15.44 -5.92 2.48
CA CYS A 41 16.15 -5.13 1.47
C CYS A 41 15.86 -3.63 1.60
N HIS A 42 14.59 -3.25 1.72
CA HIS A 42 14.17 -1.84 1.75
C HIS A 42 14.19 -1.20 3.14
N GLY A 43 14.53 -1.95 4.19
CA GLY A 43 14.55 -1.47 5.56
C GLY A 43 13.16 -1.42 6.19
N LYS A 44 13.09 -1.38 7.52
CA LYS A 44 11.80 -1.39 8.25
C LYS A 44 11.01 -0.11 8.03
N LYS A 45 11.68 1.00 7.74
CA LYS A 45 11.08 2.33 7.51
C LYS A 45 11.07 2.69 6.02
N GLY A 46 11.37 1.76 5.11
CA GLY A 46 11.47 2.04 3.69
C GLY A 46 12.67 2.93 3.33
N GLU A 47 13.71 2.96 4.16
CA GLU A 47 14.88 3.82 4.02
C GLU A 47 15.90 3.33 2.97
N GLY A 48 15.75 2.09 2.49
CA GLY A 48 16.71 1.44 1.60
C GLY A 48 18.03 1.12 2.30
N ARG A 49 19.06 0.80 1.51
CA ARG A 49 20.42 0.53 2.03
C ARG A 49 21.48 0.87 0.99
N GLY A 50 22.24 1.93 1.28
CA GLY A 50 23.37 2.36 0.46
C GLY A 50 23.00 2.57 -1.02
N ALA A 51 23.87 2.11 -1.91
CA ALA A 51 23.66 2.15 -3.36
C ALA A 51 22.97 0.89 -3.92
N MET A 52 22.65 -0.09 -3.07
CA MET A 52 22.14 -1.39 -3.52
C MET A 52 20.62 -1.46 -3.50
N PHE A 53 19.99 -0.95 -2.43
CA PHE A 53 18.53 -0.99 -2.29
C PHE A 53 17.96 0.42 -2.21
N PRO A 54 17.08 0.82 -3.15
CA PRO A 54 16.50 2.16 -3.15
C PRO A 54 15.54 2.37 -1.98
N PRO A 55 15.41 3.61 -1.49
CA PRO A 55 14.38 3.96 -0.53
C PRO A 55 12.99 3.89 -1.18
N LEU A 56 12.01 3.50 -0.37
CA LEU A 56 10.59 3.58 -0.68
C LEU A 56 9.96 4.84 -0.06
N PHE A 57 10.60 5.48 0.91
CA PHE A 57 10.15 6.74 1.49
C PHE A 57 10.24 7.90 0.50
N GLN A 58 9.11 8.58 0.28
CA GLN A 58 8.96 9.71 -0.63
C GLN A 58 9.62 9.44 -1.99
N SER A 59 9.36 8.27 -2.57
CA SER A 59 10.04 7.80 -3.76
C SER A 59 9.44 8.43 -5.01
N ASP A 60 10.18 9.30 -5.71
CA ASP A 60 9.72 9.92 -6.96
C ASP A 60 9.38 8.89 -8.07
N TYR A 61 10.07 7.76 -8.02
CA TYR A 61 9.88 6.58 -8.87
C TYR A 61 8.49 5.96 -8.69
N ILE A 62 7.96 5.97 -7.46
CA ILE A 62 6.65 5.42 -7.11
C ILE A 62 5.57 6.51 -7.22
N ASN A 63 5.79 7.67 -6.60
CA ASN A 63 4.77 8.69 -6.33
C ASN A 63 4.19 9.27 -7.60
N LYS A 64 5.01 9.38 -8.65
CA LYS A 64 4.59 9.89 -9.95
C LYS A 64 3.86 8.83 -10.79
N LYS A 65 4.07 7.55 -10.49
CA LYS A 65 3.62 6.41 -11.31
C LYS A 65 3.32 5.19 -10.42
N PRO A 66 2.19 5.14 -9.70
CA PRO A 66 1.86 4.01 -8.82
C PRO A 66 1.85 2.64 -9.52
N GLN A 67 1.62 2.61 -10.84
CA GLN A 67 1.73 1.39 -11.65
C GLN A 67 3.14 0.78 -11.65
N VAL A 68 4.18 1.60 -11.56
CA VAL A 68 5.57 1.12 -11.49
C VAL A 68 5.81 0.33 -10.21
N LEU A 69 5.19 0.70 -9.08
CA LEU A 69 5.25 -0.09 -7.85
C LEU A 69 4.68 -1.50 -8.06
N LEU A 70 3.52 -1.61 -8.71
CA LEU A 70 2.88 -2.90 -9.00
C LEU A 70 3.70 -3.76 -9.96
N GLN A 71 4.23 -3.16 -11.02
CA GLN A 71 5.11 -3.85 -11.97
C GLN A 71 6.41 -4.31 -11.31
N SER A 72 7.00 -3.49 -10.44
CA SER A 72 8.22 -3.84 -9.70
C SER A 72 8.01 -5.09 -8.84
N MET A 73 6.86 -5.22 -8.19
CA MET A 73 6.53 -6.42 -7.39
C MET A 73 6.17 -7.62 -8.27
N THR A 74 5.35 -7.44 -9.29
CA THR A 74 4.84 -8.57 -10.11
C THR A 74 5.83 -9.09 -11.14
N LYS A 75 6.73 -8.25 -11.64
CA LYS A 75 7.69 -8.59 -12.71
C LYS A 75 9.15 -8.52 -12.25
N GLY A 76 9.41 -7.94 -11.08
CA GLY A 76 10.77 -7.64 -10.65
C GLY A 76 11.36 -6.44 -11.39
N ILE A 77 12.60 -6.13 -11.04
CA ILE A 77 13.43 -5.11 -11.69
C ILE A 77 14.78 -5.75 -11.98
N ASN A 78 15.28 -5.54 -13.20
CA ASN A 78 16.66 -5.87 -13.54
C ASN A 78 17.27 -4.69 -14.31
N GLY A 79 18.38 -4.17 -13.81
CA GLY A 79 19.12 -3.10 -14.47
C GLY A 79 18.91 -1.72 -13.83
N PRO A 80 19.31 -0.65 -14.55
CA PRO A 80 19.42 0.67 -13.97
C PRO A 80 18.06 1.36 -13.78
N ILE A 81 17.86 1.92 -12.59
CA ILE A 81 16.76 2.83 -12.25
C ILE A 81 17.31 4.07 -11.54
N LYS A 82 16.49 5.13 -11.48
CA LYS A 82 16.79 6.34 -10.72
C LYS A 82 15.68 6.59 -9.72
N VAL A 83 16.05 6.71 -8.45
CA VAL A 83 15.13 6.97 -7.34
C VAL A 83 15.68 8.15 -6.54
N ASN A 84 14.88 9.21 -6.40
CA ASN A 84 15.22 10.43 -5.66
C ASN A 84 16.58 11.01 -6.07
N GLY A 85 16.83 11.07 -7.39
CA GLY A 85 18.08 11.60 -7.93
C GLY A 85 19.26 10.62 -7.93
N LYS A 86 19.18 9.49 -7.23
CA LYS A 86 20.26 8.50 -7.11
C LYS A 86 20.06 7.33 -8.07
N SER A 87 21.15 6.86 -8.66
CA SER A 87 21.15 5.70 -9.55
C SER A 87 21.29 4.41 -8.76
N TYR A 88 20.50 3.41 -9.15
CA TYR A 88 20.57 2.04 -8.64
C TYR A 88 20.65 1.12 -9.86
N ASN A 89 21.53 0.13 -9.83
CA ASN A 89 21.64 -0.86 -10.90
C ASN A 89 21.72 -2.24 -10.25
N GLY A 90 20.56 -2.83 -10.01
CA GLY A 90 20.43 -4.03 -9.21
C GLY A 90 19.37 -4.96 -9.75
N PHE A 91 19.11 -6.00 -8.97
CA PHE A 91 18.11 -7.00 -9.24
C PHE A 91 17.12 -7.06 -8.07
N MET A 92 15.84 -6.82 -8.35
CA MET A 92 14.72 -7.08 -7.45
C MET A 92 13.93 -8.24 -8.06
N PRO A 93 13.85 -9.41 -7.41
CA PRO A 93 13.02 -10.50 -7.90
C PRO A 93 11.54 -10.12 -7.83
N SER A 94 10.72 -10.71 -8.70
CA SER A 94 9.27 -10.66 -8.55
C SER A 94 8.85 -11.33 -7.24
N THR A 95 7.82 -10.80 -6.59
CA THR A 95 7.26 -11.37 -5.36
C THR A 95 6.38 -12.58 -5.70
N ALA A 96 6.54 -13.66 -4.95
CA ALA A 96 5.69 -14.86 -5.06
C ALA A 96 4.43 -14.75 -4.16
N ILE A 97 3.67 -13.67 -4.30
CA ILE A 97 2.42 -13.41 -3.56
C ILE A 97 1.27 -13.16 -4.54
N ASN A 98 0.03 -13.39 -4.10
CA ASN A 98 -1.16 -13.20 -4.94
C ASN A 98 -1.55 -11.71 -5.09
N ASP A 99 -2.42 -11.41 -6.05
CA ASP A 99 -2.82 -10.03 -6.37
C ASP A 99 -3.43 -9.27 -5.18
N ALA A 100 -4.17 -9.95 -4.31
CA ALA A 100 -4.77 -9.33 -3.13
C ALA A 100 -3.70 -8.94 -2.10
N ASP A 101 -2.63 -9.74 -1.98
CA ASP A 101 -1.48 -9.45 -1.14
C ASP A 101 -0.62 -8.34 -1.73
N VAL A 102 -0.42 -8.32 -3.06
CA VAL A 102 0.21 -7.21 -3.77
C VAL A 102 -0.57 -5.91 -3.52
N ALA A 103 -1.89 -5.93 -3.62
CA ALA A 103 -2.74 -4.76 -3.38
C ALA A 103 -2.61 -4.24 -1.93
N ALA A 104 -2.61 -5.15 -0.95
CA ALA A 104 -2.45 -4.80 0.46
C ALA A 104 -1.08 -4.16 0.74
N VAL A 105 0.03 -4.77 0.29
CA VAL A 105 1.36 -4.23 0.53
C VAL A 105 1.62 -2.95 -0.27
N ALA A 106 1.09 -2.83 -1.49
CA ALA A 106 1.15 -1.60 -2.26
C ALA A 106 0.43 -0.45 -1.53
N THR A 107 -0.78 -0.71 -1.03
CA THR A 107 -1.53 0.26 -0.22
C THR A 107 -0.72 0.69 1.00
N TYR A 108 -0.12 -0.27 1.72
CA TYR A 108 0.75 0.04 2.85
C TYR A 108 1.94 0.93 2.44
N ILE A 109 2.67 0.58 1.37
CA ILE A 109 3.81 1.37 0.87
C ILE A 109 3.38 2.78 0.45
N MET A 110 2.21 2.93 -0.16
CA MET A 110 1.71 4.24 -0.60
C MET A 110 1.44 5.18 0.58
N ASN A 111 0.91 4.64 1.69
CA ASN A 111 0.49 5.42 2.86
C ASN A 111 1.58 5.56 3.92
N ALA A 112 2.27 4.46 4.28
CA ALA A 112 3.26 4.45 5.35
C ALA A 112 4.52 5.25 5.02
N PHE A 113 4.83 5.39 3.72
CA PHE A 113 6.09 5.97 3.26
C PHE A 113 5.91 7.30 2.50
N ASN A 114 4.78 7.98 2.73
CA ASN A 114 4.46 9.31 2.20
C ASN A 114 4.55 9.38 0.67
N ASN A 115 3.90 8.42 0.01
CA ASN A 115 3.95 8.23 -1.43
C ASN A 115 2.67 8.71 -2.14
N GLY A 116 1.89 9.58 -1.49
CA GLY A 116 0.60 10.08 -1.98
C GLY A 116 -0.61 9.32 -1.44
N GLY A 117 -0.40 8.19 -0.75
CA GLY A 117 -1.45 7.44 -0.08
C GLY A 117 -2.48 6.81 -1.03
N GLY A 118 -3.69 6.62 -0.51
CA GLY A 118 -4.81 6.01 -1.24
C GLY A 118 -4.84 4.49 -1.15
N THR A 119 -5.85 3.89 -1.76
CA THR A 119 -6.09 2.44 -1.70
C THR A 119 -5.83 1.82 -3.07
N ILE A 120 -4.95 0.82 -3.10
CA ILE A 120 -4.70 0.00 -4.29
C ILE A 120 -5.57 -1.24 -4.20
N THR A 121 -6.34 -1.52 -5.25
CA THR A 121 -7.24 -2.67 -5.28
C THR A 121 -6.62 -3.84 -6.03
N GLU A 122 -7.11 -5.05 -5.78
CA GLU A 122 -6.73 -6.24 -6.55
C GLU A 122 -7.01 -6.06 -8.06
N THR A 123 -8.05 -5.29 -8.41
CA THR A 123 -8.36 -4.96 -9.80
C THR A 123 -7.27 -4.08 -10.43
N ASP A 124 -6.68 -3.16 -9.67
CA ASP A 124 -5.56 -2.34 -10.16
C ASP A 124 -4.32 -3.19 -10.42
N VAL A 125 -4.08 -4.20 -9.57
CA VAL A 125 -2.99 -5.18 -9.74
C VAL A 125 -3.21 -6.00 -11.01
N LYS A 126 -4.41 -6.57 -11.21
CA LYS A 126 -4.74 -7.32 -12.43
C LYS A 126 -4.54 -6.51 -13.71
N LYS A 127 -4.95 -5.23 -13.69
CA LYS A 127 -4.72 -4.30 -14.81
C LYS A 127 -3.24 -4.04 -15.09
N SER A 128 -2.37 -4.16 -14.09
CA SER A 128 -0.92 -3.96 -14.24
C SER A 128 -0.21 -5.12 -14.96
N HIS A 129 -0.77 -6.34 -14.91
CA HIS A 129 -0.15 -7.52 -15.51
C HIS A 129 0.03 -7.38 -17.04
N GLY A 130 -0.99 -6.84 -17.72
CA GLY A 130 -1.00 -6.63 -19.17
C GLY A 130 -0.20 -5.43 -19.67
N LYS A 131 0.30 -4.56 -18.78
CA LYS A 131 1.04 -3.35 -19.17
C LYS A 131 2.54 -3.64 -19.20
N LYS A 132 3.17 -3.50 -20.37
CA LYS A 132 4.62 -3.58 -20.56
C LYS A 132 5.29 -2.28 -20.15
#